data_AF-A0A9D8R054-F1
#
_entry.id   AF-A0A9D8R054-F1
#
_cell.length_a   1.000
_cell.length_b   1.000
_cell.length_c   1.000
_cell.angle_alpha   90.00
_cell.angle_beta   90.00
_cell.angle_gamma   90.00
#
_symmetry.space_group_name_H-M   'P 1'
#
loop_
_entity.id
_entity.type
_entity.pdbx_description
1 polymer ?
#
loop_
_entity_poly.entity_id
_entity_poly.type
_entity_poly.pdbx_seq_one_letter_code
_entity_poly.pdbx_strand_id
1 'polypeptide(L)'
;RWNDVLREAGMVKGPVTREMVMFRDIALINTGKFCSSRYAYNNESVQPVTVSDSIHIRICDQAGDLIYYNFGETIFAIRRAIERCMHYGYSYYTMRVLTQCALINGELDNARKYLRILSRSTFQKKWAEQMKRILDDERLLLTDEHFRMPLKLYNEGSELVGTDDKYVELTIMKKWMYNITNDPVAQEVALGCAMIMRDKNCFWAQVQQHYNINPETLFPIHVQEAMLFGVYELGMEGVNLSFVKFDQRVVDRFNAFRERMKQYASQGMNEKEIGRALRPEFGDTYMWDYCVLREVQTN
;
A
#
# COMPACT_ATOMS: atom_id res chain seq x y z
N ARG A 1 16.66 1.51 -2.01
CA ARG A 1 16.46 0.87 -0.68
C ARG A 1 15.19 1.44 -0.07
N TRP A 2 14.36 0.62 0.58
CA TRP A 2 13.03 1.05 1.05
C TRP A 2 13.05 2.14 2.12
N ASN A 3 14.03 2.10 3.04
CA ASN A 3 14.18 3.15 4.06
C ASN A 3 14.50 4.53 3.47
N ASP A 4 15.14 4.60 2.29
CA ASP A 4 15.38 5.87 1.62
C ASP A 4 14.05 6.46 1.11
N VAL A 5 13.17 5.62 0.54
CA VAL A 5 11.81 6.04 0.11
C VAL A 5 11.01 6.59 1.29
N LEU A 6 11.06 5.91 2.44
CA LEU A 6 10.39 6.38 3.66
C LEU A 6 10.96 7.71 4.17
N ARG A 7 12.29 7.89 4.13
CA ARG A 7 12.91 9.16 4.50
C ARG A 7 12.46 10.29 3.58
N GLU A 8 12.45 10.07 2.26
CA GLU A 8 11.95 11.04 1.29
C GLU A 8 10.47 11.37 1.55
N ALA A 9 9.62 10.36 1.75
CA ALA A 9 8.21 10.54 2.05
C ALA A 9 7.96 11.37 3.32
N GLY A 10 8.83 11.25 4.33
CA GLY A 10 8.76 12.04 5.56
C GLY A 10 9.20 13.51 5.41
N MET A 11 9.94 13.85 4.35
CA MET A 11 10.41 15.20 4.08
C MET A 11 9.44 16.04 3.22
N VAL A 12 8.45 15.39 2.59
CA VAL A 12 7.51 16.07 1.69
C VAL A 12 6.58 16.99 2.47
N LYS A 13 6.66 18.29 2.16
CA LYS A 13 5.75 19.32 2.68
C LYS A 13 4.65 19.61 1.66
N GLY A 14 3.43 19.81 2.13
CA GLY A 14 2.29 20.12 1.26
C GLY A 14 1.64 18.87 0.64
N PRO A 15 0.76 19.03 -0.36
CA PRO A 15 -0.03 17.92 -0.87
C PRO A 15 0.83 16.87 -1.57
N VAL A 16 0.49 15.60 -1.36
CA VAL A 16 1.16 14.45 -2.00
C VAL A 16 0.37 13.95 -3.22
N THR A 17 1.05 13.34 -4.19
CA THR A 17 0.33 12.61 -5.24
C THR A 17 -0.08 11.22 -4.74
N ARG A 18 -1.12 10.63 -5.32
CA ARG A 18 -1.50 9.24 -5.02
C ARG A 18 -0.38 8.24 -5.34
N GLU A 19 0.42 8.51 -6.36
CA GLU A 19 1.60 7.70 -6.69
C GLU A 19 2.64 7.71 -5.56
N MET A 20 2.92 8.88 -4.96
CA MET A 20 3.82 8.99 -3.80
C MET A 20 3.29 8.21 -2.60
N VAL A 21 1.97 8.25 -2.37
CA VAL A 21 1.31 7.44 -1.33
C VAL A 21 1.55 5.96 -1.61
N MET A 22 1.25 5.46 -2.81
CA MET A 22 1.42 4.05 -3.17
C MET A 22 2.88 3.57 -3.05
N PHE A 23 3.87 4.37 -3.45
CA PHE A 23 5.28 3.97 -3.32
C PHE A 23 5.79 3.97 -1.88
N ARG A 24 5.33 4.92 -1.05
CA ARG A 24 5.59 4.88 0.38
C ARG A 24 4.97 3.63 1.00
N ASP A 25 3.77 3.25 0.56
CA ASP A 25 3.07 2.08 1.08
C ASP A 25 3.81 0.79 0.77
N ILE A 26 4.26 0.65 -0.48
CA ILE A 26 5.16 -0.44 -0.90
C ILE A 26 6.41 -0.48 0.00
N ALA A 27 7.01 0.67 0.31
CA ALA A 27 8.17 0.73 1.19
C ALA A 27 7.84 0.34 2.64
N LEU A 28 6.67 0.72 3.16
CA LEU A 28 6.20 0.31 4.47
C LEU A 28 5.93 -1.19 4.55
N ILE A 29 5.31 -1.77 3.52
CA ILE A 29 5.07 -3.22 3.41
C ILE A 29 6.41 -3.96 3.42
N ASN A 30 7.35 -3.54 2.58
CA ASN A 30 8.67 -4.15 2.51
C ASN A 30 9.48 -4.06 3.81
N THR A 31 9.18 -3.08 4.66
CA THR A 31 9.85 -2.85 5.96
C THR A 31 9.04 -3.39 7.15
N GLY A 32 7.86 -3.99 6.93
CA GLY A 32 7.00 -4.53 7.99
C GLY A 32 6.40 -3.45 8.90
N LYS A 33 6.08 -2.28 8.33
CA LYS A 33 5.58 -1.10 9.05
C LYS A 33 4.28 -0.54 8.48
N PHE A 34 3.59 -1.33 7.66
CA PHE A 34 2.44 -0.85 6.88
C PHE A 34 1.30 -0.42 7.80
N CYS A 35 0.89 -1.29 8.71
CA CYS A 35 -0.16 -0.99 9.67
C CYS A 35 0.35 -0.21 10.89
N SER A 36 1.66 -0.11 11.12
CA SER A 36 2.21 0.57 12.30
C SER A 36 2.64 2.02 12.07
N SER A 37 2.83 2.44 10.81
CA SER A 37 3.44 3.74 10.52
C SER A 37 2.82 4.48 9.34
N ARG A 38 1.86 3.91 8.62
CA ARG A 38 1.19 4.55 7.49
C ARG A 38 0.72 5.97 7.80
N TYR A 39 0.05 6.16 8.93
CA TYR A 39 -0.63 7.41 9.23
C TYR A 39 0.31 8.47 9.80
N ALA A 40 1.54 8.10 10.19
CA ALA A 40 2.59 9.05 10.53
C ALA A 40 3.11 9.84 9.31
N TYR A 41 2.77 9.42 8.09
CA TYR A 41 3.11 10.13 6.87
C TYR A 41 1.93 10.91 6.32
N ASN A 42 2.25 11.92 5.52
CA ASN A 42 1.25 12.72 4.85
C ASN A 42 0.41 11.90 3.85
N ASN A 43 -0.88 11.77 4.13
CA ASN A 43 -1.88 11.12 3.29
C ASN A 43 -2.80 12.11 2.56
N GLU A 44 -2.61 13.42 2.76
CA GLU A 44 -3.40 14.48 2.12
C GLU A 44 -3.07 14.56 0.63
N SER A 45 -3.66 13.67 -0.14
CA SER A 45 -3.54 13.69 -1.58
C SER A 45 -4.46 14.73 -2.20
N VAL A 46 -3.93 15.49 -3.15
CA VAL A 46 -4.71 16.45 -3.92
C VAL A 46 -4.87 15.94 -5.34
N GLN A 47 -6.09 16.01 -5.87
CA GLN A 47 -6.31 15.72 -7.27
C GLN A 47 -5.51 16.72 -8.13
N PRO A 48 -4.83 16.26 -9.20
CA PRO A 48 -4.18 17.17 -10.12
C PRO A 48 -5.18 18.21 -10.63
N VAL A 49 -4.77 19.46 -10.72
CA VAL A 49 -5.60 20.50 -11.35
C VAL A 49 -5.79 20.12 -12.81
N THR A 50 -7.02 19.82 -13.19
CA THR A 50 -7.40 19.49 -14.56
C THR A 50 -7.31 20.76 -15.41
N VAL A 51 -6.24 20.89 -16.19
CA VAL A 51 -6.16 21.90 -17.25
C VAL A 51 -6.85 21.32 -18.48
N SER A 52 -7.92 21.97 -18.97
CA SER A 52 -8.80 21.48 -20.04
C SER A 52 -8.08 21.04 -21.30
N ASP A 53 -6.90 21.62 -21.55
CA ASP A 53 -6.13 21.45 -22.79
C ASP A 53 -4.84 20.63 -22.56
N SER A 54 -4.73 19.92 -21.44
CA SER A 54 -3.57 19.10 -21.10
C SER A 54 -3.84 17.60 -21.22
N ILE A 55 -2.82 16.82 -21.59
CA ILE A 55 -2.89 15.36 -21.58
C ILE A 55 -3.07 14.91 -20.12
N HIS A 56 -4.18 14.22 -19.84
CA HIS A 56 -4.43 13.61 -18.55
C HIS A 56 -3.55 12.37 -18.36
N ILE A 57 -2.43 12.56 -17.67
CA ILE A 57 -1.55 11.47 -17.28
C ILE A 57 -2.03 10.90 -15.95
N ARG A 58 -2.33 9.60 -15.92
CA ARG A 58 -2.78 8.89 -14.72
C ARG A 58 -1.67 8.00 -14.14
N ILE A 59 -1.85 7.58 -12.89
CA ILE A 59 -0.95 6.63 -12.21
C ILE A 59 -0.77 5.36 -13.04
N CYS A 60 -1.83 4.87 -13.69
CA CYS A 60 -1.78 3.71 -14.57
C CYS A 60 -0.75 3.86 -15.72
N ASP A 61 -0.54 5.09 -16.18
CA ASP A 61 0.36 5.41 -17.30
C ASP A 61 1.80 5.64 -16.81
N GLN A 62 1.97 6.13 -15.56
CA GLN A 62 3.26 6.53 -14.99
C GLN A 62 3.97 5.48 -14.17
N ALA A 63 3.22 4.68 -13.41
CA ALA A 63 3.78 3.76 -12.40
C ALA A 63 2.97 2.48 -12.18
N GLY A 64 1.82 2.32 -12.85
CA GLY A 64 0.93 1.18 -12.63
C GLY A 64 1.64 -0.17 -12.72
N ASP A 65 2.53 -0.33 -13.70
CA ASP A 65 3.34 -1.53 -13.89
C ASP A 65 4.23 -1.87 -12.68
N LEU A 66 4.95 -0.89 -12.14
CA LEU A 66 5.80 -1.09 -10.97
C LEU A 66 4.99 -1.26 -9.68
N ILE A 67 3.86 -0.56 -9.54
CA ILE A 67 2.97 -0.72 -8.39
C ILE A 67 2.42 -2.13 -8.36
N TYR A 68 1.85 -2.62 -9.48
CA TYR A 68 1.33 -3.98 -9.58
C TYR A 68 2.41 -5.03 -9.29
N TYR A 69 3.61 -4.86 -9.86
CA TYR A 69 4.73 -5.76 -9.59
C TYR A 69 5.02 -5.86 -8.08
N ASN A 70 5.07 -4.73 -7.38
CA ASN A 70 5.38 -4.72 -5.95
C ASN A 70 4.29 -5.34 -5.07
N PHE A 71 3.05 -5.41 -5.55
CA PHE A 71 1.95 -6.12 -4.90
C PHE A 71 1.83 -7.59 -5.35
N GLY A 72 2.77 -8.08 -6.16
CA GLY A 72 2.75 -9.45 -6.68
C GLY A 72 1.78 -9.67 -7.85
N GLU A 73 1.20 -8.62 -8.43
CA GLU A 73 0.23 -8.73 -9.54
C GLU A 73 0.95 -8.80 -10.90
N THR A 74 1.67 -9.89 -11.15
CA THR A 74 2.54 -10.00 -12.34
C THR A 74 1.78 -9.85 -13.66
N ILE A 75 0.56 -10.38 -13.76
CA ILE A 75 -0.30 -10.27 -14.95
C ILE A 75 -0.63 -8.80 -15.26
N PHE A 76 -1.07 -8.04 -14.26
CA PHE A 76 -1.38 -6.62 -14.43
C PHE A 76 -0.11 -5.80 -14.68
N ALA A 77 0.99 -6.12 -14.01
CA ALA A 77 2.28 -5.49 -14.23
C ALA A 77 2.76 -5.66 -15.68
N ILE A 78 2.69 -6.90 -16.21
CA ILE A 78 3.03 -7.22 -17.60
C ILE A 78 2.11 -6.46 -18.56
N ARG A 79 0.79 -6.51 -18.34
CA ARG A 79 -0.19 -5.79 -19.18
C ARG A 79 0.14 -4.30 -19.26
N ARG A 80 0.35 -3.64 -18.10
CA ARG A 80 0.69 -2.22 -18.05
C ARG A 80 2.04 -1.90 -18.67
N ALA A 81 3.04 -2.76 -18.47
CA ALA A 81 4.36 -2.58 -19.09
C ALA A 81 4.29 -2.70 -20.62
N ILE A 82 3.51 -3.63 -21.16
CA ILE A 82 3.29 -3.78 -22.61
C ILE A 82 2.50 -2.59 -23.16
N GLU A 83 1.40 -2.20 -22.52
CA GLU A 83 0.61 -1.01 -22.91
C GLU A 83 1.53 0.23 -22.99
N ARG A 84 2.38 0.44 -21.99
CA ARG A 84 3.38 1.52 -22.01
C ARG A 84 4.35 1.39 -23.17
N CYS A 85 4.86 0.18 -23.46
CA CYS A 85 5.74 -0.05 -24.62
C CYS A 85 5.06 0.31 -25.94
N MET A 86 3.75 0.04 -26.07
CA MET A 86 2.98 0.36 -27.27
C MET A 86 2.74 1.87 -27.42
N HIS A 87 2.52 2.59 -26.32
CA HIS A 87 2.28 4.04 -26.34
C HIS A 87 3.55 4.88 -26.47
N TYR A 88 4.63 4.50 -25.78
CA TYR A 88 5.83 5.32 -25.62
C TYR A 88 7.11 4.67 -26.14
N GLY A 89 7.00 3.47 -26.71
CA GLY A 89 8.13 2.66 -27.15
C GLY A 89 8.76 1.83 -26.02
N TYR A 90 9.59 0.88 -26.41
CA TYR A 90 10.32 0.03 -25.47
C TYR A 90 11.37 0.82 -24.71
N SER A 91 11.41 0.65 -23.39
CA SER A 91 12.38 1.31 -22.51
C SER A 91 13.10 0.29 -21.62
N TYR A 92 14.26 0.67 -21.09
CA TYR A 92 14.95 -0.17 -20.11
C TYR A 92 14.11 -0.40 -18.85
N TYR A 93 13.31 0.60 -18.46
CA TYR A 93 12.40 0.51 -17.32
C TYR A 93 11.35 -0.58 -17.55
N THR A 94 10.64 -0.57 -18.68
CA THR A 94 9.63 -1.59 -18.98
C THR A 94 10.25 -2.98 -19.17
N MET A 95 11.43 -3.07 -19.79
CA MET A 95 12.16 -4.34 -19.89
C MET A 95 12.52 -4.93 -18.52
N ARG A 96 12.84 -4.10 -17.52
CA ARG A 96 13.11 -4.57 -16.15
C ARG A 96 11.86 -5.16 -15.52
N VAL A 97 10.72 -4.45 -15.58
CA VAL A 97 9.45 -4.95 -15.03
C VAL A 97 9.05 -6.27 -15.69
N LEU A 98 9.13 -6.36 -17.02
CA LEU A 98 8.84 -7.61 -17.75
C LEU A 98 9.80 -8.75 -17.35
N THR A 99 11.08 -8.46 -17.18
CA THR A 99 12.07 -9.45 -16.70
C THR A 99 11.72 -9.92 -15.29
N GLN A 100 11.39 -9.00 -14.39
CA GLN A 100 11.09 -9.31 -13.00
C GLN A 100 9.81 -10.16 -12.88
N CYS A 101 8.76 -9.82 -13.65
CA CYS A 101 7.53 -10.61 -13.69
C CYS A 101 7.79 -12.00 -14.29
N ALA A 102 8.56 -12.10 -15.39
CA ALA A 102 8.92 -13.38 -15.98
C ALA A 102 9.69 -14.29 -15.02
N LEU A 103 10.58 -13.72 -14.19
CA LEU A 103 11.29 -14.47 -13.15
C LEU A 103 10.35 -14.97 -12.05
N ILE A 104 9.39 -14.15 -11.58
CA ILE A 104 8.39 -14.57 -10.59
C ILE A 104 7.47 -15.66 -11.15
N ASN A 105 7.05 -15.53 -12.41
CA ASN A 105 6.17 -16.51 -13.07
C ASN A 105 6.89 -17.81 -13.47
N GLY A 106 8.21 -17.92 -13.30
CA GLY A 106 8.99 -19.08 -13.79
C GLY A 106 9.15 -19.13 -15.32
N GLU A 107 8.88 -18.04 -16.04
CA GLU A 107 8.99 -17.93 -17.50
C GLU A 107 10.45 -17.66 -17.95
N LEU A 108 11.32 -18.65 -17.73
CA LEU A 108 12.78 -18.48 -17.87
C LEU A 108 13.23 -18.07 -19.29
N ASP A 109 12.52 -18.50 -20.34
CA ASP A 109 12.84 -18.13 -21.72
C ASP A 109 12.58 -16.64 -22.00
N ASN A 110 11.45 -16.12 -21.51
CA ASN A 110 11.11 -14.71 -21.60
C ASN A 110 12.11 -13.87 -20.80
N ALA A 111 12.41 -14.28 -19.56
CA ALA A 111 13.40 -13.62 -18.73
C ALA A 111 14.78 -13.59 -19.40
N ARG A 112 15.24 -14.70 -20.00
CA ARG A 112 16.52 -14.78 -20.73
C ARG A 112 16.54 -13.85 -21.95
N LYS A 113 15.43 -13.74 -22.68
CA LYS A 113 15.30 -12.81 -23.82
C LYS A 113 15.42 -11.35 -23.37
N TYR A 114 14.69 -10.94 -22.34
CA TYR A 114 14.74 -9.57 -21.84
C TYR A 114 16.11 -9.21 -21.25
N LEU A 115 16.73 -10.14 -20.50
CA LEU A 115 18.08 -9.96 -19.96
C LEU A 115 19.14 -9.84 -21.06
N ARG A 116 18.98 -10.54 -22.18
CA ARG A 116 19.86 -10.37 -23.34
C ARG A 116 19.81 -8.94 -23.88
N ILE A 117 18.61 -8.37 -24.00
CA ILE A 117 18.41 -6.99 -24.44
C ILE A 117 19.06 -6.03 -23.45
N LEU A 118 18.75 -6.17 -22.15
CA LEU A 118 19.28 -5.31 -21.09
C LEU A 118 20.81 -5.38 -20.97
N SER A 119 21.40 -6.55 -21.20
CA SER A 119 22.86 -6.74 -21.12
C SER A 119 23.66 -6.00 -22.19
N ARG A 120 23.01 -5.53 -23.27
CA ARG A 120 23.66 -4.70 -24.32
C ARG A 120 23.80 -3.24 -23.91
N SER A 121 23.08 -2.79 -22.88
CA SER A 121 23.13 -1.42 -22.39
C SER A 121 24.25 -1.22 -21.39
N THR A 122 25.01 -0.13 -21.52
CA THR A 122 26.07 0.25 -20.57
C THR A 122 25.52 0.43 -19.15
N PHE A 123 24.35 1.03 -19.01
CA PHE A 123 23.75 1.36 -17.71
C PHE A 123 23.05 0.16 -17.05
N GLN A 124 22.54 -0.79 -17.84
CA GLN A 124 21.76 -1.92 -17.31
C GLN A 124 22.54 -3.24 -17.27
N LYS A 125 23.73 -3.30 -17.87
CA LYS A 125 24.55 -4.52 -17.93
C LYS A 125 24.79 -5.17 -16.57
N LYS A 126 25.18 -4.38 -15.56
CA LYS A 126 25.45 -4.89 -14.20
C LYS A 126 24.20 -5.52 -13.57
N TRP A 127 23.06 -4.84 -13.70
CA TRP A 127 21.79 -5.38 -13.20
C TRP A 127 21.42 -6.66 -13.94
N ALA A 128 21.53 -6.68 -15.28
CA ALA A 128 21.24 -7.87 -16.08
C ALA A 128 22.15 -9.06 -15.74
N GLU A 129 23.43 -8.83 -15.46
CA GLU A 129 24.37 -9.88 -15.02
C GLU A 129 24.02 -10.44 -13.63
N GLN A 130 23.53 -9.61 -12.71
CA GLN A 130 23.04 -10.07 -11.41
C GLN A 130 21.81 -10.97 -11.58
N MET A 131 20.83 -10.52 -12.37
CA MET A 131 19.60 -11.27 -12.62
C MET A 131 19.83 -12.57 -13.40
N LYS A 132 20.84 -12.64 -14.27
CA LYS A 132 21.22 -13.90 -14.95
C LYS A 132 21.58 -15.00 -13.96
N ARG A 133 22.17 -14.67 -12.80
CA ARG A 133 22.48 -15.67 -11.75
C ARG A 133 21.23 -16.32 -11.20
N ILE A 134 20.13 -15.57 -11.11
CA ILE A 134 18.82 -16.08 -10.66
C ILE A 134 18.24 -17.09 -11.68
N LEU A 135 18.54 -16.96 -12.97
CA LEU A 135 18.13 -17.97 -13.97
C LEU A 135 18.81 -19.32 -13.76
N ASP A 136 20.01 -19.33 -13.17
CA ASP A 136 20.80 -20.54 -12.96
C ASP A 136 20.54 -21.16 -11.57
N ASP A 137 20.08 -20.36 -10.60
CA ASP A 137 19.68 -20.80 -9.26
C ASP A 137 18.46 -20.02 -8.74
N GLU A 138 17.28 -20.64 -8.81
CA GLU A 138 16.01 -20.06 -8.38
C GLU A 138 15.98 -19.72 -6.87
N ARG A 139 16.81 -20.39 -6.06
CA ARG A 139 16.87 -20.11 -4.60
C ARG A 139 17.31 -18.68 -4.33
N LEU A 140 18.07 -18.07 -5.24
CA LEU A 140 18.49 -16.68 -5.15
C LEU A 140 17.30 -15.72 -5.22
N LEU A 141 16.21 -16.09 -5.90
CA LEU A 141 14.98 -15.30 -6.00
C LEU A 141 14.36 -15.03 -4.61
N LEU A 142 14.42 -16.03 -3.71
CA LEU A 142 13.87 -15.93 -2.35
C LEU A 142 14.67 -14.96 -1.46
N THR A 143 15.95 -14.78 -1.76
CA THR A 143 16.89 -13.99 -0.95
C THR A 143 17.15 -12.60 -1.51
N ASP A 144 16.80 -12.35 -2.77
CA ASP A 144 17.02 -11.06 -3.43
C ASP A 144 16.03 -9.99 -2.91
N GLU A 145 16.57 -8.83 -2.54
CA GLU A 145 15.79 -7.74 -1.94
C GLU A 145 14.68 -7.20 -2.86
N HIS A 146 14.82 -7.36 -4.18
CA HIS A 146 13.85 -6.90 -5.16
C HIS A 146 12.69 -7.87 -5.33
N PHE A 147 12.88 -9.16 -5.03
CA PHE A 147 11.88 -10.20 -5.29
C PHE A 147 11.21 -10.73 -4.04
N ARG A 148 11.87 -10.68 -2.87
CA ARG A 148 11.36 -11.28 -1.63
C ARG A 148 9.91 -10.90 -1.31
N MET A 149 9.58 -9.60 -1.38
CA MET A 149 8.20 -9.15 -1.09
C MET A 149 7.25 -9.38 -2.26
N PRO A 150 7.56 -8.96 -3.51
CA PRO A 150 6.70 -9.27 -4.66
C PRO A 150 6.35 -10.75 -4.81
N LEU A 151 7.34 -11.64 -4.63
CA LEU A 151 7.14 -13.09 -4.72
C LEU A 151 6.26 -13.62 -3.58
N LYS A 152 6.45 -13.11 -2.35
CA LYS A 152 5.58 -13.45 -1.22
C LYS A 152 4.13 -13.04 -1.52
N LEU A 153 3.91 -11.82 -1.97
CA LEU A 153 2.57 -11.32 -2.27
C LEU A 153 1.94 -12.01 -3.49
N TYR A 154 2.76 -12.42 -4.46
CA TYR A 154 2.33 -13.27 -5.59
C TYR A 154 1.82 -14.63 -5.11
N ASN A 155 2.53 -15.28 -4.18
CA ASN A 155 2.14 -16.60 -3.67
C ASN A 155 0.93 -16.57 -2.73
N GLU A 156 0.79 -15.50 -1.95
CA GLU A 156 -0.26 -15.36 -0.92
C GLU A 156 -1.52 -14.66 -1.42
N GLY A 157 -1.43 -13.94 -2.54
CA GLY A 157 -2.55 -13.22 -3.12
C GLY A 157 -3.42 -14.12 -4.00
N SER A 158 -4.73 -13.91 -3.94
CA SER A 158 -5.66 -14.45 -4.94
C SER A 158 -5.34 -13.95 -6.36
N GLU A 159 -5.79 -14.63 -7.41
CA GLU A 159 -5.61 -14.09 -8.76
C GLU A 159 -6.57 -12.90 -8.99
N LEU A 160 -6.06 -11.78 -9.48
CA LEU A 160 -6.89 -10.68 -9.96
C LEU A 160 -7.49 -11.03 -11.32
N VAL A 161 -8.83 -11.10 -11.39
CA VAL A 161 -9.56 -11.34 -12.64
C VAL A 161 -10.25 -10.05 -13.09
N GLY A 162 -10.07 -9.69 -14.37
CA GLY A 162 -10.81 -8.60 -15.02
C GLY A 162 -9.93 -7.43 -15.47
N THR A 163 -10.50 -6.24 -15.45
CA THR A 163 -9.85 -4.98 -15.83
C THR A 163 -9.77 -4.07 -14.60
N ASP A 164 -8.72 -3.26 -14.55
CA ASP A 164 -8.55 -2.26 -13.49
C ASP A 164 -9.18 -0.91 -13.86
N ASP A 165 -9.68 -0.75 -15.08
CA ASP A 165 -10.32 0.47 -15.59
C ASP A 165 -9.54 1.77 -15.29
N LYS A 166 -8.19 1.63 -15.21
CA LYS A 166 -7.23 2.69 -14.85
C LYS A 166 -7.19 3.08 -13.36
N TYR A 167 -7.95 2.41 -12.50
CA TYR A 167 -7.97 2.58 -11.04
C TYR A 167 -7.01 1.64 -10.30
N VAL A 168 -5.70 1.80 -10.54
CA VAL A 168 -4.65 0.92 -10.00
C VAL A 168 -4.77 0.69 -8.49
N GLU A 169 -4.86 1.77 -7.72
CA GLU A 169 -4.96 1.67 -6.27
C GLU A 169 -6.24 0.95 -5.84
N LEU A 170 -7.39 1.34 -6.37
CA LEU A 170 -8.67 0.74 -6.00
C LEU A 170 -8.68 -0.77 -6.26
N THR A 171 -8.16 -1.18 -7.41
CA THR A 171 -8.09 -2.60 -7.80
C THR A 171 -7.24 -3.40 -6.82
N ILE A 172 -6.06 -2.89 -6.46
CA ILE A 172 -5.16 -3.54 -5.48
C ILE A 172 -5.81 -3.59 -4.10
N MET A 173 -6.35 -2.47 -3.62
CA MET A 173 -6.93 -2.39 -2.29
C MET A 173 -8.14 -3.32 -2.14
N LYS A 174 -9.01 -3.36 -3.16
CA LYS A 174 -10.16 -4.29 -3.19
C LYS A 174 -9.72 -5.75 -3.21
N LYS A 175 -8.70 -6.11 -3.98
CA LYS A 175 -8.17 -7.47 -3.97
C LYS A 175 -7.72 -7.87 -2.58
N TRP A 176 -6.82 -7.08 -2.00
CA TRP A 176 -6.15 -7.43 -0.77
C TRP A 176 -7.08 -7.40 0.44
N MET A 177 -8.05 -6.48 0.51
CA MET A 177 -9.02 -6.47 1.63
C MET A 177 -9.87 -7.75 1.71
N TYR A 178 -10.13 -8.42 0.58
CA TYR A 178 -10.84 -9.71 0.55
C TYR A 178 -9.92 -10.93 0.69
N ASN A 179 -8.59 -10.74 0.65
CA ASN A 179 -7.63 -11.83 0.66
C ASN A 179 -7.41 -12.33 2.10
N ILE A 180 -7.85 -13.54 2.41
CA ILE A 180 -7.60 -14.21 3.69
C ILE A 180 -6.43 -15.17 3.52
N THR A 181 -5.33 -14.92 4.24
CA THR A 181 -4.09 -15.70 4.20
C THR A 181 -3.59 -15.96 5.62
N ASN A 182 -2.80 -17.03 5.80
CA ASN A 182 -2.11 -17.35 7.05
C ASN A 182 -0.68 -16.78 7.12
N ASP A 183 -0.15 -16.19 6.04
CA ASP A 183 1.14 -15.51 6.09
C ASP A 183 1.02 -14.18 6.85
N PRO A 184 1.79 -13.95 7.93
CA PRO A 184 1.64 -12.77 8.77
C PRO A 184 1.80 -11.43 8.02
N VAL A 185 2.70 -11.39 7.03
CA VAL A 185 3.00 -10.15 6.31
C VAL A 185 1.93 -9.87 5.26
N ALA A 186 1.54 -10.87 4.48
CA ALA A 186 0.47 -10.74 3.51
C ALA A 186 -0.88 -10.45 4.19
N GLN A 187 -1.11 -11.00 5.38
CA GLN A 187 -2.26 -10.66 6.20
C GLN A 187 -2.21 -9.18 6.65
N GLU A 188 -1.05 -8.66 7.06
CA GLU A 188 -0.92 -7.24 7.43
C GLU A 188 -1.25 -6.32 6.23
N VAL A 189 -0.84 -6.71 5.02
CA VAL A 189 -1.23 -6.01 3.78
C VAL A 189 -2.76 -6.01 3.63
N ALA A 190 -3.41 -7.16 3.74
CA ALA A 190 -4.87 -7.28 3.63
C ALA A 190 -5.61 -6.41 4.66
N LEU A 191 -5.13 -6.41 5.91
CA LEU A 191 -5.67 -5.60 7.00
C LEU A 191 -5.51 -4.09 6.74
N GLY A 192 -4.32 -3.66 6.30
CA GLY A 192 -4.07 -2.27 5.95
C GLY A 192 -4.92 -1.81 4.75
N CYS A 193 -5.12 -2.66 3.75
CA CYS A 193 -6.02 -2.39 2.63
C CYS A 193 -7.47 -2.21 3.10
N ALA A 194 -7.97 -3.05 4.02
CA ALA A 194 -9.31 -2.89 4.59
C ALA A 194 -9.46 -1.56 5.35
N MET A 195 -8.43 -1.14 6.09
CA MET A 195 -8.40 0.17 6.77
C MET A 195 -8.44 1.35 5.79
N ILE A 196 -7.68 1.27 4.69
CA ILE A 196 -7.66 2.30 3.62
C ILE A 196 -9.03 2.40 2.95
N MET A 197 -9.64 1.26 2.65
CA MET A 197 -10.96 1.17 2.01
C MET A 197 -12.12 1.51 2.96
N ARG A 198 -11.86 1.60 4.27
CA ARG A 198 -12.85 1.87 5.32
C ARG A 198 -14.01 0.87 5.32
N ASP A 199 -13.78 -0.34 4.83
CA ASP A 199 -14.79 -1.39 4.80
C ASP A 199 -14.80 -2.11 6.15
N LYS A 200 -15.86 -1.85 6.93
CA LYS A 200 -16.01 -2.38 8.29
C LYS A 200 -16.04 -3.90 8.33
N ASN A 201 -16.70 -4.53 7.36
CA ASN A 201 -16.88 -5.99 7.36
C ASN A 201 -15.56 -6.69 7.08
N CYS A 202 -14.84 -6.22 6.06
CA CYS A 202 -13.54 -6.76 5.70
C CYS A 202 -12.52 -6.45 6.80
N PHE A 203 -12.56 -5.26 7.40
CA PHE A 203 -11.66 -4.91 8.49
C PHE A 203 -11.76 -5.92 9.65
N TRP A 204 -12.96 -6.24 10.12
CA TRP A 204 -13.12 -7.20 11.22
C TRP A 204 -12.76 -8.63 10.83
N ALA A 205 -13.08 -9.05 9.61
CA ALA A 205 -12.63 -10.34 9.11
C ALA A 205 -11.10 -10.44 9.13
N GLN A 206 -10.40 -9.38 8.72
CA GLN A 206 -8.95 -9.32 8.74
C GLN A 206 -8.38 -9.22 10.16
N VAL A 207 -9.01 -8.49 11.08
CA VAL A 207 -8.61 -8.44 12.50
C VAL A 207 -8.70 -9.84 13.13
N GLN A 208 -9.78 -10.57 12.88
CA GLN A 208 -9.93 -11.93 13.38
C GLN A 208 -8.84 -12.84 12.81
N GLN A 209 -8.55 -12.72 11.51
CA GLN A 209 -7.50 -13.50 10.87
C GLN A 209 -6.11 -13.17 11.43
N HIS A 210 -5.80 -11.89 11.66
CA HIS A 210 -4.55 -11.49 12.32
C HIS A 210 -4.38 -12.16 13.69
N TYR A 211 -5.44 -12.13 14.49
CA TYR A 211 -5.46 -12.73 15.82
C TYR A 211 -5.27 -14.24 15.78
N ASN A 212 -5.90 -14.93 14.81
CA ASN A 212 -5.76 -16.37 14.64
C ASN A 212 -4.30 -16.77 14.33
N ILE A 213 -3.57 -15.95 13.58
CA ILE A 213 -2.17 -16.20 13.23
C ILE A 213 -1.24 -15.88 14.41
N ASN A 214 -1.48 -14.78 15.12
CA ASN A 214 -0.59 -14.26 16.17
C ASN A 214 -1.36 -13.78 17.42
N PRO A 215 -1.94 -14.69 18.23
CA PRO A 215 -2.82 -14.31 19.34
C PRO A 215 -2.09 -13.58 20.49
N GLU A 216 -0.79 -13.82 20.65
CA GLU A 216 0.03 -13.21 21.71
C GLU A 216 0.67 -11.88 21.29
N THR A 217 0.59 -11.52 20.02
CA THR A 217 1.23 -10.30 19.50
C THR A 217 0.26 -9.13 19.61
N LEU A 218 0.75 -7.99 20.11
CA LEU A 218 -0.02 -6.76 20.06
C LEU A 218 -0.28 -6.36 18.60
N PHE A 219 -1.52 -5.97 18.32
CA PHE A 219 -1.86 -5.42 17.01
C PHE A 219 -1.02 -4.18 16.71
N PRO A 220 -0.71 -3.90 15.43
CA PRO A 220 -0.07 -2.65 15.02
C PRO A 220 -0.84 -1.43 15.54
N ILE A 221 -0.12 -0.35 15.88
CA ILE A 221 -0.70 0.82 16.57
C ILE A 221 -1.94 1.38 15.87
N HIS A 222 -1.90 1.54 14.54
CA HIS A 222 -3.04 2.11 13.82
C HIS A 222 -4.21 1.13 13.66
N VAL A 223 -3.96 -0.18 13.77
CA VAL A 223 -5.04 -1.17 13.84
C VAL A 223 -5.76 -1.02 15.17
N GLN A 224 -5.02 -0.89 16.27
CA GLN A 224 -5.62 -0.63 17.60
C GLN A 224 -6.45 0.65 17.59
N GLU A 225 -5.94 1.73 17.00
CA GLU A 225 -6.68 2.98 16.80
C GLU A 225 -7.98 2.76 16.00
N ALA A 226 -7.92 2.01 14.89
CA ALA A 226 -9.08 1.71 14.06
C ALA A 226 -10.13 0.85 14.78
N MET A 227 -9.70 -0.11 15.60
CA MET A 227 -10.60 -0.94 16.42
C MET A 227 -11.36 -0.10 17.44
N LEU A 228 -10.66 0.75 18.21
CA LEU A 228 -11.27 1.64 19.19
C LEU A 228 -12.23 2.62 18.51
N PHE A 229 -11.77 3.28 17.45
CA PHE A 229 -12.57 4.23 16.70
C PHE A 229 -13.82 3.57 16.10
N GLY A 230 -13.65 2.36 15.55
CA GLY A 230 -14.76 1.60 14.98
C GLY A 230 -15.83 1.25 15.99
N VAL A 231 -15.46 0.74 17.17
CA VAL A 231 -16.43 0.33 18.19
C VAL A 231 -17.13 1.53 18.81
N TYR A 232 -16.40 2.58 19.18
CA TYR A 232 -16.94 3.67 19.99
C TYR A 232 -17.47 4.88 19.21
N GLU A 233 -17.03 5.09 17.96
CA GLU A 233 -17.45 6.24 17.14
C GLU A 233 -18.26 5.82 15.91
N LEU A 234 -18.06 4.62 15.37
CA LEU A 234 -18.77 4.15 14.17
C LEU A 234 -19.99 3.25 14.46
N GLY A 235 -20.41 3.18 15.73
CA GLY A 235 -21.63 2.50 16.16
C GLY A 235 -21.60 0.98 15.98
N MET A 236 -20.43 0.36 16.06
CA MET A 236 -20.29 -1.11 15.96
C MET A 236 -20.49 -1.76 17.33
N GLU A 237 -21.59 -1.41 17.99
CA GLU A 237 -22.00 -1.98 19.26
C GLU A 237 -22.23 -3.50 19.07
N GLY A 238 -21.50 -4.32 19.83
CA GLY A 238 -21.58 -5.79 19.75
C GLY A 238 -20.30 -6.50 19.32
N VAL A 239 -19.29 -5.78 18.83
CA VAL A 239 -17.96 -6.37 18.61
C VAL A 239 -17.26 -6.61 19.95
N ASN A 240 -16.96 -7.87 20.26
CA ASN A 240 -16.26 -8.22 21.49
C ASN A 240 -14.76 -7.92 21.35
N LEU A 241 -14.25 -6.93 22.10
CA LEU A 241 -12.82 -6.59 22.14
C LEU A 241 -12.04 -7.30 23.27
N SER A 242 -12.67 -8.19 24.04
CA SER A 242 -12.04 -8.81 25.22
C SER A 242 -10.80 -9.63 24.90
N PHE A 243 -10.65 -10.06 23.64
CA PHE A 243 -9.49 -10.82 23.17
C PHE A 243 -8.28 -9.92 22.84
N VAL A 244 -8.48 -8.60 22.76
CA VAL A 244 -7.43 -7.65 22.36
C VAL A 244 -6.78 -7.02 23.57
N LYS A 245 -5.46 -7.17 23.65
CA LYS A 245 -4.60 -6.38 24.53
C LYS A 245 -4.28 -5.07 23.82
N PHE A 246 -4.74 -3.95 24.38
CA PHE A 246 -4.43 -2.62 23.88
C PHE A 246 -3.19 -2.04 24.58
N ASP A 247 -2.36 -1.31 23.84
CA ASP A 247 -1.36 -0.44 24.44
C ASP A 247 -2.08 0.73 25.13
N GLN A 248 -1.78 0.93 26.41
CA GLN A 248 -2.38 2.00 27.21
C GLN A 248 -2.18 3.38 26.56
N ARG A 249 -1.04 3.61 25.89
CA ARG A 249 -0.77 4.86 25.18
C ARG A 249 -1.77 5.12 24.06
N VAL A 250 -2.22 4.07 23.37
CA VAL A 250 -3.22 4.17 22.30
C VAL A 250 -4.60 4.48 22.91
N VAL A 251 -4.95 3.83 24.01
CA VAL A 251 -6.21 4.09 24.73
C VAL A 251 -6.27 5.52 25.24
N ASP A 252 -5.20 6.00 25.89
CA ASP A 252 -5.10 7.36 26.41
C ASP A 252 -5.19 8.38 25.26
N ARG A 253 -4.49 8.12 24.15
CA ARG A 253 -4.52 8.98 22.97
C ARG A 253 -5.90 9.01 22.32
N PHE A 254 -6.59 7.88 22.23
CA PHE A 254 -7.96 7.80 21.73
C PHE A 254 -8.93 8.61 22.60
N ASN A 255 -8.86 8.46 23.93
CA ASN A 255 -9.70 9.21 24.86
C ASN A 255 -9.45 10.73 24.74
N ALA A 256 -8.18 11.15 24.65
CA ALA A 256 -7.83 12.55 24.42
C ALA A 256 -8.41 13.07 23.10
N PHE A 257 -8.33 12.29 22.01
CA PHE A 257 -8.91 12.64 20.71
C PHE A 257 -10.43 12.88 20.82
N ARG A 258 -11.17 11.97 21.47
CA ARG A 258 -12.62 12.11 21.65
C ARG A 258 -13.01 13.35 22.44
N GLU A 259 -12.31 13.62 23.54
CA GLU A 259 -12.61 14.79 24.38
C GLU A 259 -12.34 16.10 23.63
N ARG A 260 -11.24 16.18 22.87
CA ARG A 260 -10.93 17.34 22.02
C ARG A 260 -11.96 17.52 20.90
N MET A 261 -12.35 16.44 20.22
CA MET A 261 -13.41 16.45 19.21
C MET A 261 -14.71 17.03 19.76
N LYS A 262 -15.18 16.54 20.92
CA LYS A 262 -16.39 17.07 21.59
C LYS A 262 -16.24 18.53 21.99
N GLN A 263 -15.08 18.89 22.54
CA GLN A 263 -14.79 20.27 22.95
C GLN A 263 -14.90 21.22 21.76
N TYR A 264 -14.26 20.92 20.63
CA TYR A 264 -14.32 21.78 19.44
C TYR A 264 -15.70 21.82 18.79
N ALA A 265 -16.42 20.69 18.76
CA ALA A 265 -17.81 20.66 18.30
C ALA A 265 -18.71 21.55 19.18
N SER A 266 -18.54 21.53 20.50
CA SER A 266 -19.30 22.39 21.43
C SER A 266 -19.02 23.89 21.25
N GLN A 267 -17.87 24.24 20.69
CA GLN A 267 -17.49 25.63 20.35
C GLN A 267 -18.07 26.08 19.00
N GLY A 268 -18.85 25.23 18.32
CA GLY A 268 -19.49 25.55 17.04
C GLY A 268 -18.55 25.46 15.84
N MET A 269 -17.36 24.85 15.99
CA MET A 269 -16.43 24.64 14.88
C MET A 269 -17.02 23.64 13.88
N ASN A 270 -16.82 23.89 12.59
CA ASN A 270 -17.18 22.93 11.54
C ASN A 270 -16.11 21.83 11.39
N GLU A 271 -16.44 20.72 10.72
CA GLU A 271 -15.55 19.55 10.56
C GLU A 271 -14.14 19.90 10.06
N LYS A 272 -14.04 20.85 9.12
CA LYS A 272 -12.75 21.25 8.52
C LYS A 272 -11.90 22.03 9.52
N GLU A 273 -12.52 22.86 10.34
CA GLU A 273 -11.85 23.60 11.42
C GLU A 273 -11.38 22.65 12.52
N ILE A 274 -12.24 21.71 12.93
CA ILE A 274 -11.90 20.66 13.90
C ILE A 274 -10.71 19.85 13.40
N GLY A 275 -10.73 19.39 12.14
CA GLY A 275 -9.64 18.63 11.55
C GLY A 275 -8.30 19.38 11.55
N ARG A 276 -8.32 20.69 11.24
CA ARG A 276 -7.11 21.53 11.30
C ARG A 276 -6.61 21.71 12.73
N ALA A 277 -7.50 21.90 13.70
CA ALA A 277 -7.15 22.10 15.10
C ALA A 277 -6.55 20.84 15.74
N LEU A 278 -7.03 19.66 15.34
CA LEU A 278 -6.53 18.36 15.85
C LEU A 278 -5.22 17.90 15.21
N ARG A 279 -4.89 18.40 14.01
CA ARG A 279 -3.72 17.95 13.24
C ARG A 279 -2.40 17.98 14.02
N PRO A 280 -2.05 19.02 14.81
CA PRO A 280 -0.77 19.04 15.52
C PRO A 280 -0.61 17.92 16.55
N GLU A 281 -1.71 17.43 17.12
CA GLU A 281 -1.70 16.42 18.19
C GLU A 281 -2.06 15.02 17.69
N PHE A 282 -2.87 14.90 16.64
CA PHE A 282 -3.42 13.62 16.16
C PHE A 282 -3.21 13.37 14.67
N GLY A 283 -2.52 14.26 13.95
CA GLY A 283 -2.36 14.16 12.49
C GLY A 283 -1.60 12.93 12.00
N ASP A 284 -0.92 12.22 12.89
CA ASP A 284 -0.20 10.96 12.67
C ASP A 284 -1.06 9.71 12.94
N THR A 285 -2.35 9.86 13.21
CA THR A 285 -3.23 8.77 13.66
C THR A 285 -4.27 8.35 12.63
N TYR A 286 -4.73 7.09 12.71
CA TYR A 286 -5.86 6.59 11.90
C TYR A 286 -7.13 7.41 12.11
N MET A 287 -7.43 7.77 13.36
CA MET A 287 -8.66 8.46 13.75
C MET A 287 -8.79 9.82 13.06
N TRP A 288 -7.69 10.59 13.06
CA TRP A 288 -7.65 11.88 12.39
C TRP A 288 -7.76 11.72 10.87
N ASP A 289 -7.02 10.78 10.27
CA ASP A 289 -7.09 10.48 8.84
C ASP A 289 -8.52 10.11 8.41
N TYR A 290 -9.19 9.26 9.20
CA TYR A 290 -10.56 8.83 8.97
C TYR A 290 -11.55 10.01 8.97
N CYS A 291 -11.47 10.88 9.97
CA CYS A 291 -12.37 12.03 10.11
C CYS A 291 -12.11 13.14 9.09
N VAL A 292 -10.84 13.39 8.74
CA VAL A 292 -10.45 14.61 8.01
C VAL A 292 -10.24 14.37 6.53
N LEU A 293 -9.67 13.22 6.17
CA LEU A 293 -9.50 12.86 4.76
C LEU A 293 -10.79 12.19 4.30
N ARG A 294 -11.37 12.67 3.20
CA ARG A 294 -12.45 11.96 2.52
C ARG A 294 -11.91 10.69 1.89
N GLU A 295 -12.80 9.74 1.61
CA GLU A 295 -12.50 8.44 0.99
C GLU A 295 -11.49 8.54 -0.16
N VAL A 296 -10.75 7.45 -0.42
CA VAL A 296 -9.82 7.35 -1.55
C VAL A 296 -10.53 7.81 -2.82
N GLN A 297 -10.25 9.04 -3.25
CA GLN A 297 -10.89 9.62 -4.42
C GLN A 297 -10.25 8.99 -5.65
N THR A 298 -10.98 8.06 -6.25
CA THR A 298 -10.62 7.35 -7.46
C THR A 298 -10.79 8.26 -8.66
N ASN A 299 -9.74 8.98 -9.04
CA ASN A 299 -9.65 9.63 -10.35
C ASN A 299 -8.37 9.20 -11.07
#